data_AF-X1HM65-F1
#
_entry.id   AF-X1HM65-F1
#
_cell.length_a   1.000
_cell.length_b   1.000
_cell.length_c   1.000
_cell.angle_alpha   90.00
_cell.angle_beta   90.00
_cell.angle_gamma   90.00
#
_symmetry.space_group_name_H-M   'P 1'
#
loop_
_entity.id
_entity.type
_entity.pdbx_description
1 polymer ?
#
loop_
_entity_poly.entity_id
_entity_poly.type
_entity_poly.pdbx_seq_one_letter_code
_entity_poly.pdbx_strand_id
1 'polypeptide(L)'
;CDESGTVTGIAEIIEPWLMQKLAALRDKKMLSEMGISINAVGSASKATIDGIETLSIEKLERANSVDFVTEPGAGGVVTLYESDRQRNVDLVELATLKERRSDLVKAIEAEVRAEVTKEVKKAMENEEKITELEGQITTLTKERDDLKEAAEKAEKEKVKAEAQATIKEAVDKAELPDAAKERLTERFKDAESADGIEEAIQSEKDYIAKLAEAGKVKGLGPTKTDPEKDKAALKESFKKSYIAQGKSEEEAEKLAETAVSGR
;
A
#
# COMPACT_ATOMS: atom_id res chain seq x y z
N CYS A 1 3.71 65.63 2.00
CA CYS A 1 3.65 66.92 2.69
C CYS A 1 2.23 67.44 2.58
N ASP A 2 1.71 68.05 3.63
CA ASP A 2 0.44 68.78 3.54
C ASP A 2 0.64 70.17 2.90
N GLU A 3 -0.45 70.92 2.73
CA GLU A 3 -0.46 72.27 2.15
C GLU A 3 0.38 73.28 2.96
N SER A 4 0.76 72.95 4.20
CA SER A 4 1.63 73.76 5.06
C SER A 4 3.12 73.43 4.94
N GLY A 5 3.48 72.45 4.10
CA GLY A 5 4.85 71.96 3.96
C GLY A 5 5.27 71.00 5.08
N THR A 6 4.33 70.55 5.93
CA THR A 6 4.62 69.62 7.02
C THR A 6 4.72 68.18 6.49
N VAL A 7 5.76 67.47 6.89
CA VAL A 7 5.94 66.03 6.63
C VAL A 7 5.48 65.25 7.87
N THR A 8 4.47 64.40 7.68
CA THR A 8 3.97 63.51 8.73
C THR A 8 4.32 62.06 8.41
N GLY A 9 4.54 61.26 9.44
CA GLY A 9 4.88 59.84 9.31
C GLY A 9 4.46 59.06 10.56
N ILE A 10 4.36 57.74 10.42
CA ILE A 10 4.06 56.82 11.52
C ILE A 10 5.36 56.11 11.90
N ALA A 11 5.77 56.24 13.16
CA ALA A 11 6.91 55.52 13.71
C ALA A 11 6.42 54.29 14.47
N GLU A 12 6.87 53.10 14.06
CA GLU A 12 6.65 51.87 14.81
C GLU A 12 7.83 51.65 15.77
N ILE A 13 7.53 51.54 17.07
CA ILE A 13 8.55 51.36 18.10
C ILE A 13 8.74 49.86 18.36
N ILE A 14 9.85 49.33 17.87
CA ILE A 14 10.19 47.90 17.99
C ILE A 14 10.69 47.57 19.41
N GLU A 15 11.45 48.49 20.00
CA GLU A 15 12.14 48.25 21.27
C GLU A 15 11.22 48.47 22.49
N PRO A 16 10.97 47.45 23.34
CA PRO A 16 10.01 47.54 24.45
C PRO A 16 10.31 48.63 25.47
N TRP A 17 11.59 48.86 25.77
CA TRP A 17 12.02 49.86 26.76
C TRP A 17 11.75 51.29 26.27
N LEU A 18 11.96 51.55 24.98
CA LEU A 18 11.71 52.86 24.38
C LEU A 18 10.22 53.14 24.31
N MET A 19 9.42 52.12 23.96
CA MET A 19 7.96 52.21 23.96
C MET A 19 7.43 52.59 25.35
N GLN A 20 7.91 51.94 26.41
CA GLN A 20 7.51 52.26 27.79
C GLN A 20 7.89 53.69 28.17
N LYS A 21 9.07 54.16 27.77
CA LYS A 21 9.54 55.51 28.06
C LYS A 21 8.70 56.58 27.35
N LEU A 22 8.39 56.37 26.06
CA LEU A 22 7.53 57.27 25.28
C LEU A 22 6.08 57.26 25.80
N ALA A 23 5.55 56.10 26.19
CA ALA A 23 4.22 56.00 26.81
C ALA A 23 4.16 56.77 28.15
N ALA A 24 5.18 56.65 29.00
CA ALA A 24 5.24 57.40 30.25
C ALA A 24 5.30 58.92 30.04
N LEU A 25 6.02 59.39 29.01
CA LEU A 25 6.05 60.80 28.64
C LEU A 25 4.69 61.28 28.12
N ARG A 26 4.01 60.47 27.31
CA ARG A 26 2.63 60.76 26.84
C ARG A 26 1.67 60.91 28.02
N ASP A 27 1.70 59.97 28.98
CA ASP A 27 0.78 59.97 30.12
C ASP A 27 1.02 61.17 31.05
N LYS A 28 2.27 61.66 31.12
CA LYS A 28 2.65 62.88 31.83
C LYS A 28 2.45 64.17 31.01
N LYS A 29 1.95 64.09 29.77
CA LYS A 29 1.82 65.20 28.83
C LYS A 29 3.14 65.91 28.50
N MET A 30 4.24 65.16 28.51
CA MET A 30 5.60 65.63 28.19
C MET A 30 6.15 65.06 26.88
N LEU A 31 5.31 64.39 26.08
CA LEU A 31 5.76 63.81 24.81
C LEU A 31 6.24 64.89 23.81
N SER A 32 5.69 66.11 23.89
CA SER A 32 6.11 67.25 23.07
C SER A 32 7.52 67.76 23.36
N GLU A 33 8.12 67.37 24.48
CA GLU A 33 9.51 67.68 24.83
C GLU A 33 10.50 66.81 24.02
N MET A 34 10.03 65.73 23.39
CA MET A 34 10.85 64.91 22.51
C MET A 34 10.88 65.53 21.11
N GLY A 35 12.09 65.81 20.63
CA GLY A 35 12.36 66.20 19.26
C GLY A 35 12.53 65.00 18.34
N ILE A 36 12.48 65.27 17.04
CA ILE A 36 12.81 64.32 15.97
C ILE A 36 14.04 64.86 15.24
N SER A 37 15.06 64.01 15.10
CA SER A 37 16.23 64.27 14.27
C SER A 37 16.18 63.38 13.03
N ILE A 38 16.56 63.92 11.87
CA ILE A 38 16.61 63.17 10.61
C ILE A 38 18.02 63.21 10.03
N ASN A 39 18.44 62.08 9.46
CA ASN A 39 19.58 62.02 8.54
C ASN A 39 19.02 61.76 7.15
N ALA A 40 19.15 62.72 6.24
CA ALA A 40 18.55 62.64 4.91
C ALA A 40 19.50 63.16 3.83
N VAL A 41 19.31 62.66 2.61
CA VAL A 41 20.01 63.09 1.40
C VAL A 41 19.05 63.95 0.59
N GLY A 42 19.55 65.07 0.08
CA GLY A 42 18.75 66.03 -0.66
C GLY A 42 19.58 67.01 -1.47
N SER A 43 18.89 67.86 -2.22
CA SER A 43 19.45 68.95 -3.01
C SER A 43 19.24 70.26 -2.28
N ALA A 44 20.27 71.11 -2.27
CA ALA A 44 20.23 72.43 -1.68
C ALA A 44 20.91 73.46 -2.58
N SER A 45 20.44 74.71 -2.53
CA SER A 45 21.05 75.86 -3.21
C SER A 45 21.43 76.95 -2.22
N LYS A 46 22.41 77.78 -2.59
CA LYS A 46 22.80 78.93 -1.77
C LYS A 46 21.71 80.00 -1.84
N ALA A 47 21.26 80.49 -0.69
CA ALA A 47 20.26 81.55 -0.58
C ALA A 47 20.60 82.50 0.57
N THR A 48 20.05 83.71 0.52
CA THR A 48 20.09 84.64 1.65
C THR A 48 18.71 84.71 2.27
N ILE A 49 18.58 84.20 3.50
CA ILE A 49 17.33 84.23 4.27
C ILE A 49 17.57 85.11 5.49
N ASP A 50 16.71 86.11 5.70
CA ASP A 50 16.83 87.10 6.78
C ASP A 50 18.21 87.78 6.88
N GLY A 51 18.86 87.99 5.73
CA GLY A 51 20.18 88.64 5.64
C GLY A 51 21.37 87.72 5.91
N ILE A 52 21.14 86.43 6.15
CA ILE A 52 22.19 85.43 6.42
C ILE A 52 22.33 84.51 5.20
N GLU A 53 23.55 84.35 4.70
CA GLU A 53 23.84 83.34 3.67
C GLU A 53 23.70 81.94 4.26
N THR A 54 22.81 81.15 3.68
CA THR A 54 22.49 79.79 4.12
C THR A 54 22.25 78.87 2.92
N LEU A 55 22.17 77.56 3.19
CA LEU A 55 21.76 76.57 2.21
C LEU A 55 20.25 76.34 2.34
N SER A 56 19.51 76.71 1.31
CA SER A 56 18.09 76.41 1.17
C SER A 56 17.94 75.00 0.61
N ILE A 57 17.38 74.09 1.40
CA ILE A 57 17.09 72.73 0.95
C ILE A 57 15.89 72.78 0.00
N GLU A 58 16.11 72.40 -1.26
CA GLU A 58 15.09 72.40 -2.31
C GLU A 58 14.28 71.11 -2.31
N LYS A 59 14.95 69.98 -2.01
CA LYS A 59 14.35 68.66 -2.06
C LYS A 59 15.07 67.68 -1.15
N LEU A 60 14.31 66.87 -0.41
CA LEU A 60 14.82 65.66 0.22
C LEU A 60 14.50 64.46 -0.68
N GLU A 61 15.51 63.69 -1.05
CA GLU A 61 15.36 62.51 -1.92
C GLU A 61 15.10 61.24 -1.11
N ARG A 62 15.80 61.09 0.03
CA ARG A 62 15.70 59.91 0.89
C ARG A 62 16.07 60.26 2.33
N ALA A 63 15.33 59.70 3.28
CA ALA A 63 15.75 59.64 4.68
C ALA A 63 16.50 58.33 4.96
N ASN A 64 17.65 58.42 5.61
CA ASN A 64 18.46 57.28 6.05
C ASN A 64 18.09 56.82 7.46
N SER A 65 17.84 57.78 8.37
CA SER A 65 17.40 57.49 9.73
C SER A 65 16.52 58.60 10.30
N VAL A 66 15.71 58.25 11.30
CA VAL A 66 14.87 59.15 12.09
C VAL A 66 15.02 58.75 13.56
N ASP A 67 15.52 59.67 14.38
CA ASP A 67 15.85 59.43 15.78
C ASP A 67 15.04 60.33 16.71
N PHE A 68 14.58 59.78 17.84
CA PHE A 68 13.96 60.56 18.92
C PHE A 68 15.04 61.16 19.81
N VAL A 69 15.09 62.48 19.89
CA VAL A 69 16.11 63.24 20.62
C VAL A 69 15.48 64.13 21.69
N THR A 70 16.22 64.47 22.74
CA THR A 70 15.71 65.34 23.81
C THR A 70 15.74 66.83 23.45
N GLU A 71 16.61 67.21 22.51
CA GLU A 71 16.71 68.59 22.02
C GLU A 71 16.78 68.54 20.49
N PRO A 72 15.72 68.95 19.76
CA PRO A 72 15.78 69.04 18.31
C PRO A 72 16.68 70.22 17.91
N GLY A 73 17.74 69.94 17.15
CA GLY A 73 18.61 70.99 16.61
C GLY A 73 17.95 71.67 15.40
N ALA A 74 17.57 72.95 15.53
CA ALA A 74 17.05 73.75 14.42
C ALA A 74 18.12 74.13 13.37
N GLY A 75 19.39 73.88 13.65
CA GLY A 75 20.55 74.28 12.82
C GLY A 75 21.32 73.10 12.22
N GLY A 76 20.64 72.02 11.83
CA GLY A 76 21.26 70.79 11.32
C GLY A 76 22.46 71.02 10.37
N VAL A 77 23.45 70.14 10.41
CA VAL A 77 24.68 70.28 9.62
C VAL A 77 24.46 69.73 8.21
N VAL A 78 24.61 70.57 7.20
CA VAL A 78 24.68 70.12 5.80
C VAL A 78 26.11 69.78 5.46
N THR A 79 26.36 68.50 5.16
CA THR A 79 27.64 68.07 4.59
C THR A 79 27.51 68.06 3.07
N LEU A 80 28.19 68.97 2.38
CA LEU A 80 28.20 68.99 0.91
C LEU A 80 29.02 67.81 0.39
N TYR A 81 28.37 66.92 -0.38
CA TYR A 81 29.02 65.85 -1.11
C TYR A 81 29.12 66.24 -2.59
N GLU A 82 30.10 67.09 -2.93
CA GLU A 82 30.22 67.59 -4.31
C GLU A 82 30.63 66.50 -5.33
N SER A 83 31.22 65.37 -4.92
CA SER A 83 31.69 64.33 -5.87
C SER A 83 31.94 62.94 -5.29
N ASP A 84 31.31 62.50 -4.20
CA ASP A 84 31.61 61.18 -3.60
C ASP A 84 30.51 60.13 -3.79
N ARG A 85 30.19 59.82 -5.06
CA ARG A 85 29.49 58.57 -5.40
C ARG A 85 30.38 57.33 -5.16
N GLN A 86 31.66 57.52 -4.85
CA GLN A 86 32.65 56.45 -4.80
C GLN A 86 32.72 55.72 -3.46
N ARG A 87 32.28 56.35 -2.36
CA ARG A 87 32.27 55.73 -1.01
C ARG A 87 30.91 55.21 -0.56
N ASN A 88 29.83 55.56 -1.25
CA ASN A 88 28.51 55.05 -0.89
C ASN A 88 28.22 53.75 -1.64
N VAL A 89 28.32 52.62 -0.93
CA VAL A 89 28.15 51.26 -1.48
C VAL A 89 26.79 51.10 -2.18
N ASP A 90 25.77 51.83 -1.72
CA ASP A 90 24.42 51.82 -2.29
C ASP A 90 24.32 52.55 -3.65
N LEU A 91 25.32 53.35 -4.02
CA LEU A 91 25.37 54.12 -5.28
C LEU A 91 26.38 53.55 -6.29
N VAL A 92 27.09 52.46 -5.96
CA VAL A 92 28.07 51.84 -6.85
C VAL A 92 27.41 50.76 -7.70
N GLU A 93 27.41 50.96 -9.02
CA GLU A 93 26.94 49.95 -9.96
C GLU A 93 27.83 48.69 -9.97
N LEU A 94 27.20 47.54 -10.17
CA LEU A 94 27.83 46.21 -10.14
C LEU A 94 28.95 46.07 -11.19
N ALA A 95 28.81 46.73 -12.35
CA ALA A 95 29.84 46.77 -13.38
C ALA A 95 31.12 47.46 -12.89
N THR A 96 30.97 48.62 -12.25
CA THR A 96 32.05 49.40 -11.66
C THR A 96 32.74 48.65 -10.52
N LEU A 97 31.98 47.88 -9.73
CA LEU A 97 32.52 47.05 -8.66
C LEU A 97 33.39 45.89 -9.22
N LYS A 98 32.93 45.24 -10.29
CA LYS A 98 33.66 44.14 -10.96
C LYS A 98 34.97 44.60 -11.58
N GLU A 99 34.99 45.78 -12.17
CA GLU A 99 36.19 46.37 -12.76
C GLU A 99 37.22 46.76 -11.68
N ARG A 100 36.75 47.44 -10.62
CA ARG A 100 37.60 47.93 -9.53
C ARG A 100 38.18 46.83 -8.65
N ARG A 101 37.42 45.77 -8.40
CA ARG A 101 37.79 44.66 -7.51
C ARG A 101 37.75 43.32 -8.23
N SER A 102 38.42 43.25 -9.37
CA SER A 102 38.58 41.99 -10.12
C SER A 102 39.31 40.89 -9.32
N ASP A 103 40.08 41.28 -8.30
CA ASP A 103 40.68 40.39 -7.31
C ASP A 103 39.61 39.63 -6.51
N LEU A 104 38.63 40.34 -5.94
CA LEU A 104 37.55 39.74 -5.15
C LEU A 104 36.63 38.89 -6.01
N VAL A 105 36.31 39.35 -7.22
CA VAL A 105 35.48 38.57 -8.15
C VAL A 105 36.14 37.23 -8.49
N LYS A 106 37.44 37.21 -8.78
CA LYS A 106 38.18 35.97 -9.06
C LYS A 106 38.26 35.04 -7.85
N ALA A 107 38.43 35.59 -6.65
CA ALA A 107 38.44 34.80 -5.42
C ALA A 107 37.07 34.14 -5.17
N ILE A 108 35.98 34.91 -5.31
CA ILE A 108 34.61 34.41 -5.16
C ILE A 108 34.28 33.38 -6.24
N GLU A 109 34.65 33.62 -7.51
CA GLU A 109 34.43 32.66 -8.58
C GLU A 109 35.17 31.34 -8.36
N ALA A 110 36.40 31.39 -7.82
CA ALA A 110 37.16 30.19 -7.50
C ALA A 110 36.51 29.39 -6.36
N GLU A 111 36.05 30.06 -5.31
CA GLU A 111 35.35 29.45 -4.18
C GLU A 111 34.01 28.84 -4.61
N VAL A 112 33.21 29.59 -5.37
CA VAL A 112 31.92 29.13 -5.92
C VAL A 112 32.14 27.94 -6.86
N ARG A 113 33.14 27.97 -7.73
CA ARG A 113 33.46 26.82 -8.60
C ARG A 113 33.86 25.59 -7.80
N ALA A 114 34.64 25.75 -6.73
CA ALA A 114 35.04 24.65 -5.87
C ALA A 114 33.82 24.00 -5.19
N GLU A 115 32.90 24.82 -4.64
CA GLU A 115 31.69 24.30 -3.98
C GLU A 115 30.73 23.67 -4.99
N VAL A 116 30.54 24.28 -6.17
CA VAL A 116 29.72 23.69 -7.25
C VAL A 116 30.30 22.34 -7.70
N THR A 117 31.62 22.23 -7.87
CA THR A 117 32.26 20.97 -8.26
C THR A 117 32.02 19.87 -7.21
N LYS A 118 32.10 20.22 -5.93
CA LYS A 118 31.85 19.30 -4.81
C LYS A 118 30.39 18.85 -4.76
N GLU A 119 29.44 19.76 -4.94
CA GLU A 119 28.01 19.44 -4.96
C GLU A 119 27.63 18.61 -6.20
N VAL A 120 28.17 18.92 -7.38
CA VAL A 120 27.97 18.10 -8.59
C VAL A 120 28.52 16.70 -8.39
N LYS A 121 29.70 16.56 -7.79
CA LYS A 121 30.29 15.24 -7.50
C LYS A 121 29.40 14.41 -6.55
N LYS A 122 28.88 15.03 -5.48
CA LYS A 122 27.93 14.36 -4.57
C LYS A 122 26.64 13.97 -5.29
N ALA A 123 26.12 14.84 -6.16
CA ALA A 123 24.92 14.56 -6.93
C ALA A 123 25.11 13.33 -7.83
N MET A 124 26.24 13.24 -8.53
CA MET A 124 26.60 12.07 -9.33
C MET A 124 26.75 10.79 -8.49
N GLU A 125 27.46 10.86 -7.35
CA GLU A 125 27.60 9.72 -6.44
C GLU A 125 26.26 9.24 -5.87
N ASN A 126 25.32 10.16 -5.64
CA ASN A 126 23.97 9.83 -5.20
C ASN A 126 23.14 9.21 -6.33
N GLU A 127 23.27 9.71 -7.56
CA GLU A 127 22.59 9.15 -8.73
C GLU A 127 23.04 7.72 -9.00
N GLU A 128 24.35 7.45 -8.92
CA GLU A 128 24.90 6.09 -8.99
C GLU A 128 24.29 5.17 -7.91
N LYS A 129 24.24 5.62 -6.66
CA LYS A 129 23.61 4.84 -5.56
C LYS A 129 22.13 4.61 -5.77
N ILE A 130 21.40 5.59 -6.30
CA ILE A 130 19.97 5.45 -6.59
C ILE A 130 19.78 4.37 -7.65
N THR A 131 20.54 4.40 -8.75
CA THR A 131 20.44 3.37 -9.80
C THR A 131 20.80 1.97 -9.30
N GLU A 132 21.80 1.85 -8.43
CA GLU A 132 22.17 0.58 -7.80
C GLU A 132 21.03 0.05 -6.91
N LEU A 133 20.48 0.90 -6.04
CA LEU A 133 19.39 0.55 -5.14
C LEU A 133 18.11 0.18 -5.90
N GLU A 134 17.77 0.91 -6.97
CA GLU A 134 16.67 0.56 -7.86
C GLU A 134 16.87 -0.83 -8.48
N GLY A 135 18.09 -1.13 -8.94
CA GLY A 135 18.46 -2.46 -9.44
C GLY A 135 18.26 -3.55 -8.38
N GLN A 136 18.72 -3.33 -7.15
CA GLN A 136 18.53 -4.26 -6.04
C GLN A 136 17.05 -4.46 -5.71
N ILE A 137 16.25 -3.39 -5.67
CA ILE A 137 14.81 -3.47 -5.41
C ILE A 137 14.11 -4.30 -6.48
N THR A 138 14.44 -4.09 -7.77
CA THR A 138 13.82 -4.88 -8.84
C THR A 138 14.15 -6.37 -8.73
N THR A 139 15.38 -6.70 -8.33
CA THR A 139 15.83 -8.09 -8.14
C THR A 139 15.13 -8.74 -6.95
N LEU A 140 15.16 -8.07 -5.79
CA LEU A 140 14.50 -8.55 -4.57
C LEU A 140 13.00 -8.68 -4.73
N THR A 141 12.37 -7.79 -5.52
CA THR A 141 10.93 -7.88 -5.81
C THR A 141 10.61 -9.14 -6.60
N LYS A 142 11.40 -9.45 -7.64
CA LYS A 142 11.25 -10.70 -8.41
C LYS A 142 11.47 -11.93 -7.56
N GLU A 143 12.55 -11.98 -6.79
CA GLU A 143 12.83 -13.11 -5.88
C GLU A 143 11.70 -13.31 -4.87
N ARG A 144 11.14 -12.23 -4.33
CA ARG A 144 10.01 -12.30 -3.40
C ARG A 144 8.74 -12.81 -4.07
N ASP A 145 8.45 -12.37 -5.30
CA ASP A 145 7.31 -12.88 -6.08
C ASP A 145 7.47 -14.37 -6.40
N ASP A 146 8.65 -14.78 -6.89
CA ASP A 146 8.95 -16.18 -7.21
C ASP A 146 8.85 -17.09 -5.98
N LEU A 147 9.41 -16.66 -4.84
CA LEU A 147 9.32 -17.39 -3.57
C LEU A 147 7.89 -17.47 -3.07
N LYS A 148 7.09 -16.43 -3.25
CA LYS A 148 5.69 -16.42 -2.86
C LYS A 148 4.88 -17.42 -3.71
N GLU A 149 5.09 -17.44 -5.03
CA GLU A 149 4.44 -18.43 -5.90
C GLU A 149 4.86 -19.86 -5.57
N ALA A 150 6.14 -20.07 -5.27
CA ALA A 150 6.64 -21.37 -4.84
C ALA A 150 6.02 -21.82 -3.50
N ALA A 151 5.89 -20.90 -2.54
CA ALA A 151 5.25 -21.18 -1.26
C ALA A 151 3.76 -21.51 -1.40
N GLU A 152 3.02 -20.75 -2.22
CA GLU A 152 1.60 -21.02 -2.48
C GLU A 152 1.37 -22.37 -3.18
N LYS A 153 2.25 -22.76 -4.10
CA LYS A 153 2.21 -24.09 -4.73
C LYS A 153 2.50 -25.20 -3.71
N ALA A 154 3.54 -25.05 -2.91
CA ALA A 154 3.90 -26.03 -1.89
C ALA A 154 2.80 -26.19 -0.83
N GLU A 155 2.13 -25.10 -0.45
CA GLU A 155 1.01 -25.15 0.50
C GLU A 155 -0.21 -25.87 -0.10
N LYS A 156 -0.55 -25.61 -1.36
CA LYS A 156 -1.62 -26.35 -2.07
C LYS A 156 -1.30 -27.84 -2.20
N GLU A 157 -0.06 -28.19 -2.54
CA GLU A 157 0.37 -29.58 -2.62
C GLU A 157 0.30 -30.28 -1.27
N LYS A 158 0.70 -29.59 -0.19
CA LYS A 158 0.60 -30.11 1.17
C LYS A 158 -0.85 -30.36 1.58
N VAL A 159 -1.74 -29.39 1.35
CA VAL A 159 -3.18 -29.53 1.65
C VAL A 159 -3.80 -30.69 0.85
N LYS A 160 -3.46 -30.82 -0.44
CA LYS A 160 -3.89 -31.97 -1.26
C LYS A 160 -3.37 -33.30 -0.73
N ALA A 161 -2.10 -33.36 -0.32
CA ALA A 161 -1.53 -34.58 0.24
C ALA A 161 -2.19 -35.00 1.56
N GLU A 162 -2.48 -34.04 2.44
CA GLU A 162 -3.20 -34.27 3.69
C GLU A 162 -4.64 -34.72 3.44
N ALA A 163 -5.36 -34.06 2.53
CA ALA A 163 -6.70 -34.45 2.10
C ALA A 163 -6.72 -35.86 1.49
N GLN A 164 -5.81 -36.17 0.56
CA GLN A 164 -5.71 -37.50 -0.05
C GLN A 164 -5.39 -38.61 0.98
N ALA A 165 -4.53 -38.32 1.96
CA ALA A 165 -4.23 -39.29 3.02
C ALA A 165 -5.47 -39.64 3.84
N THR A 166 -6.26 -38.63 4.25
CA THR A 166 -7.51 -38.83 5.01
C THR A 166 -8.59 -39.53 4.17
N ILE A 167 -8.72 -39.18 2.89
CA ILE A 167 -9.66 -39.81 1.95
C ILE A 167 -9.30 -41.28 1.73
N LYS A 168 -8.02 -41.58 1.53
CA LYS A 168 -7.55 -42.96 1.36
C LYS A 168 -7.80 -43.80 2.61
N GLU A 169 -7.53 -43.25 3.79
CA GLU A 169 -7.83 -43.92 5.05
C GLU A 169 -9.33 -44.19 5.22
N ALA A 170 -10.20 -43.25 4.85
CA ALA A 170 -11.66 -43.41 4.91
C ALA A 170 -12.17 -44.47 3.91
N VAL A 171 -11.66 -44.49 2.68
CA VAL A 171 -12.02 -45.47 1.64
C VAL A 171 -11.50 -46.87 1.99
N ASP A 172 -10.30 -46.97 2.56
CA ASP A 172 -9.73 -48.25 2.99
C ASP A 172 -10.53 -48.87 4.16
N LYS A 173 -10.97 -48.04 5.11
CA LYS A 173 -11.86 -48.43 6.21
C LYS A 173 -13.28 -48.79 5.75
N ALA A 174 -13.71 -48.34 4.57
CA ALA A 174 -14.99 -48.72 4.02
C ALA A 174 -14.91 -50.15 3.47
N GLU A 175 -15.78 -51.04 3.95
CA GLU A 175 -15.97 -52.40 3.43
C GLU A 175 -16.67 -52.38 2.05
N LEU A 176 -16.03 -51.75 1.06
CA LEU A 176 -16.49 -51.65 -0.32
C LEU A 176 -15.68 -52.59 -1.23
N PRO A 177 -16.27 -53.13 -2.31
CA PRO A 177 -15.54 -53.88 -3.33
C PRO A 177 -14.45 -53.04 -4.00
N ASP A 178 -13.38 -53.68 -4.49
CA ASP A 178 -12.19 -53.00 -5.05
C ASP A 178 -12.54 -52.02 -6.18
N ALA A 179 -13.48 -52.38 -7.06
CA ALA A 179 -13.94 -51.51 -8.14
C ALA A 179 -14.60 -50.20 -7.64
N ALA A 180 -15.26 -50.23 -6.49
CA ALA A 180 -15.88 -49.06 -5.88
C ALA A 180 -14.85 -48.17 -5.15
N LYS A 181 -13.84 -48.79 -4.53
CA LYS A 181 -12.71 -48.08 -3.93
C LYS A 181 -11.87 -47.33 -4.97
N GLU A 182 -11.62 -47.96 -6.11
CA GLU A 182 -10.90 -47.36 -7.24
C GLU A 182 -11.65 -46.14 -7.80
N ARG A 183 -12.97 -46.27 -7.99
CA ARG A 183 -13.84 -45.19 -8.46
C ARG A 183 -13.91 -44.00 -7.49
N LEU A 184 -13.94 -44.25 -6.18
CA LEU A 184 -13.91 -43.19 -5.16
C LEU A 184 -12.54 -42.51 -5.12
N THR A 185 -11.46 -43.28 -5.22
CA THR A 185 -10.10 -42.73 -5.24
C THR A 185 -9.86 -41.85 -6.47
N GLU A 186 -10.39 -42.25 -7.63
CA GLU A 186 -10.31 -41.45 -8.85
C GLU A 186 -11.16 -40.18 -8.79
N ARG A 187 -12.37 -40.27 -8.23
CA ARG A 187 -13.28 -39.11 -8.06
C ARG A 187 -12.70 -38.03 -7.15
N PHE A 188 -11.91 -38.40 -6.15
CA PHE A 188 -11.34 -37.49 -5.16
C PHE A 188 -9.84 -37.19 -5.39
N LYS A 189 -9.30 -37.56 -6.56
CA LYS A 189 -7.87 -37.39 -6.89
C LYS A 189 -7.40 -35.93 -6.82
N ASP A 190 -8.25 -34.98 -7.18
CA ASP A 190 -7.92 -33.55 -7.16
C ASP A 190 -8.57 -32.80 -5.98
N ALA A 191 -9.15 -33.52 -5.01
CA ALA A 191 -9.84 -32.92 -3.88
C ALA A 191 -8.84 -32.23 -2.94
N GLU A 192 -9.15 -30.98 -2.59
CA GLU A 192 -8.36 -30.16 -1.65
C GLU A 192 -8.87 -30.28 -0.21
N SER A 193 -9.96 -31.03 0.01
CA SER A 193 -10.48 -31.34 1.34
C SER A 193 -11.08 -32.76 1.38
N ALA A 194 -11.21 -33.29 2.60
CA ALA A 194 -11.87 -34.56 2.86
C ALA A 194 -13.41 -34.45 2.89
N ASP A 195 -13.97 -33.28 2.58
CA ASP A 195 -15.40 -33.04 2.72
C ASP A 195 -16.21 -33.85 1.70
N GLY A 196 -17.31 -34.44 2.16
CA GLY A 196 -18.20 -35.24 1.32
C GLY A 196 -17.69 -36.66 1.01
N ILE A 197 -16.53 -37.08 1.53
CA ILE A 197 -16.06 -38.48 1.36
C ILE A 197 -16.98 -39.47 2.07
N GLU A 198 -17.49 -39.13 3.25
CA GLU A 198 -18.42 -39.99 4.00
C GLU A 198 -19.76 -40.14 3.27
N GLU A 199 -20.29 -39.05 2.71
CA GLU A 199 -21.51 -39.07 1.89
C GLU A 199 -21.29 -39.86 0.59
N ALA A 200 -20.12 -39.72 -0.03
CA ALA A 200 -19.77 -40.48 -1.22
C ALA A 200 -19.67 -41.99 -0.91
N ILE A 201 -19.00 -42.36 0.19
CA ILE A 201 -18.91 -43.75 0.67
C ILE A 201 -20.31 -44.31 0.94
N GLN A 202 -21.17 -43.55 1.62
CA GLN A 202 -22.54 -43.98 1.92
C GLN A 202 -23.38 -44.14 0.64
N SER A 203 -23.28 -43.21 -0.30
CA SER A 203 -23.98 -43.30 -1.58
C SER A 203 -23.55 -44.51 -2.41
N GLU A 204 -22.27 -44.87 -2.38
CA GLU A 204 -21.75 -46.05 -3.07
C GLU A 204 -22.19 -47.34 -2.36
N LYS A 205 -22.22 -47.36 -1.01
CA LYS A 205 -22.80 -48.47 -0.24
C LYS A 205 -24.28 -48.69 -0.59
N ASP A 206 -25.07 -47.61 -0.64
CA ASP A 206 -26.49 -47.67 -0.97
C ASP A 206 -26.73 -48.10 -2.42
N TYR A 207 -25.86 -47.68 -3.34
CA TYR A 207 -25.91 -48.10 -4.74
C TYR A 207 -25.60 -49.60 -4.90
N ILE A 208 -24.55 -50.08 -4.23
CA ILE A 208 -24.20 -51.51 -4.23
C ILE A 208 -25.31 -52.33 -3.57
N ALA A 209 -25.92 -51.85 -2.47
CA ALA A 209 -27.05 -52.52 -1.83
C ALA A 209 -28.25 -52.63 -2.79
N LYS A 210 -28.61 -51.56 -3.49
CA LYS A 210 -29.66 -51.58 -4.53
C LYS A 210 -29.32 -52.53 -5.68
N LEU A 211 -28.06 -52.55 -6.13
CA LEU A 211 -27.61 -53.45 -7.19
C LEU A 211 -27.63 -54.92 -6.75
N ALA A 212 -27.25 -55.21 -5.51
CA ALA A 212 -27.34 -56.54 -4.92
C ALA A 212 -28.79 -57.03 -4.77
N GLU A 213 -29.73 -56.12 -4.48
CA GLU A 213 -31.17 -56.43 -4.49
C GLU A 213 -31.72 -56.65 -5.90
N ALA A 214 -31.24 -55.90 -6.90
CA ALA A 214 -31.62 -56.07 -8.30
C ALA A 214 -31.03 -57.34 -8.95
N GLY A 215 -29.83 -57.75 -8.52
CA GLY A 215 -29.16 -58.98 -8.97
C GLY A 215 -29.76 -60.26 -8.37
N LYS A 216 -30.58 -60.17 -7.32
CA LYS A 216 -31.43 -61.28 -6.89
C LYS A 216 -32.57 -61.43 -7.89
N VAL A 217 -32.47 -62.42 -8.76
CA VAL A 217 -33.54 -62.81 -9.69
C VAL A 217 -34.77 -63.23 -8.86
N LYS A 218 -35.67 -62.29 -8.55
CA LYS A 218 -36.96 -62.57 -7.94
C LYS A 218 -37.84 -63.21 -9.01
N GLY A 219 -38.15 -64.50 -8.85
CA GLY A 219 -39.01 -65.25 -9.76
C GLY A 219 -38.47 -66.59 -10.25
N LEU A 220 -37.21 -66.94 -9.93
CA LEU A 220 -36.82 -68.36 -9.89
C LEU A 220 -37.24 -68.88 -8.51
N GLY A 221 -38.18 -69.84 -8.48
CA GLY A 221 -38.86 -70.31 -7.28
C GLY A 221 -37.95 -70.64 -6.09
N PRO A 222 -38.46 -70.56 -4.85
CA PRO A 222 -37.65 -70.71 -3.65
C PRO A 222 -37.00 -72.09 -3.60
N THR A 223 -35.67 -72.15 -3.59
CA THR A 223 -34.91 -73.30 -3.07
C THR A 223 -35.02 -73.30 -1.55
N LYS A 224 -36.21 -73.63 -1.04
CA LYS A 224 -36.34 -74.37 0.20
C LYS A 224 -36.58 -75.81 -0.23
N THR A 225 -35.51 -76.54 -0.48
CA THR A 225 -35.58 -77.99 -0.67
C THR A 225 -36.07 -78.59 0.63
N ASP A 226 -37.33 -79.02 0.65
CA ASP A 226 -37.85 -79.95 1.63
C ASP A 226 -37.76 -81.33 0.95
N PRO A 227 -36.65 -82.06 1.13
CA PRO A 227 -36.30 -83.20 0.29
C PRO A 227 -37.33 -84.34 0.35
N GLU A 228 -38.15 -84.42 1.40
CA GLU A 228 -39.24 -85.39 1.48
C GLU A 228 -40.47 -84.96 0.69
N LYS A 229 -40.82 -83.67 0.75
CA LYS A 229 -41.98 -83.13 0.04
C LYS A 229 -41.74 -83.08 -1.47
N ASP A 230 -40.52 -82.77 -1.87
CA ASP A 230 -40.11 -82.77 -3.28
C ASP A 230 -40.09 -84.19 -3.85
N LYS A 231 -39.62 -85.19 -3.11
CA LYS A 231 -39.68 -86.60 -3.50
C LYS A 231 -41.11 -87.12 -3.63
N ALA A 232 -42.00 -86.74 -2.72
CA ALA A 232 -43.41 -87.13 -2.78
C ALA A 232 -44.11 -86.53 -4.03
N ALA A 233 -43.89 -85.25 -4.32
CA ALA A 233 -44.45 -84.59 -5.50
C ALA A 233 -43.90 -85.16 -6.81
N LEU A 234 -42.61 -85.54 -6.85
CA LEU A 234 -42.00 -86.22 -8.00
C LEU A 234 -42.58 -87.63 -8.16
N LYS A 235 -42.78 -88.39 -7.07
CA LYS A 235 -43.37 -89.73 -7.12
C LYS A 235 -44.80 -89.68 -7.66
N GLU A 236 -45.58 -88.69 -7.22
CA GLU A 236 -46.96 -88.51 -7.69
C GLU A 236 -47.03 -88.12 -9.17
N SER A 237 -46.12 -87.28 -9.66
CA SER A 237 -46.06 -86.89 -11.07
C SER A 237 -45.62 -88.05 -11.97
N PHE A 238 -44.65 -88.86 -11.55
CA PHE A 238 -44.27 -90.09 -12.24
C PHE A 238 -45.39 -91.12 -12.22
N LYS A 239 -46.10 -91.32 -11.09
CA LYS A 239 -47.26 -92.23 -11.02
C LYS A 239 -48.34 -91.82 -12.01
N LYS A 240 -48.70 -90.52 -12.07
CA LYS A 240 -49.66 -90.00 -13.06
C LYS A 240 -49.20 -90.18 -14.50
N SER A 241 -47.91 -89.99 -14.78
CA SER A 241 -47.34 -90.21 -16.12
C SER A 241 -47.41 -91.69 -16.54
N TYR A 242 -47.08 -92.62 -15.65
CA TYR A 242 -47.13 -94.05 -15.94
C TYR A 242 -48.55 -94.59 -16.08
N ILE A 243 -49.52 -94.05 -15.32
CA ILE A 243 -50.95 -94.33 -15.52
C ILE A 243 -51.41 -93.79 -16.87
N ALA A 244 -51.00 -92.59 -17.27
CA ALA A 244 -51.32 -92.02 -18.58
C ALA A 244 -50.68 -92.81 -19.75
N GLN A 245 -49.57 -93.51 -19.50
CA GLN A 245 -48.95 -94.45 -20.43
C GLN A 245 -49.61 -95.84 -20.45
N GLY A 246 -50.73 -96.01 -19.73
CA GLY A 246 -51.55 -97.23 -19.77
C GLY A 246 -51.09 -98.35 -18.83
N LYS A 247 -50.24 -98.06 -17.84
CA LYS A 247 -49.82 -99.04 -16.83
C LYS A 247 -50.85 -99.17 -15.71
N SER A 248 -50.95 -100.35 -15.13
CA SER A 248 -51.80 -100.59 -13.96
C SER A 248 -51.33 -99.77 -12.76
N GLU A 249 -52.24 -99.44 -11.84
CA GLU A 249 -51.95 -98.54 -10.72
C GLU A 249 -50.80 -99.07 -9.82
N GLU A 250 -50.73 -100.39 -9.64
CA GLU A 250 -49.67 -101.06 -8.87
C GLU A 250 -48.30 -101.02 -9.58
N GLU A 251 -48.28 -101.12 -10.91
CA GLU A 251 -47.04 -101.03 -11.70
C GLU A 251 -46.53 -99.60 -11.81
N ALA A 252 -47.44 -98.64 -11.97
CA ALA A 252 -47.13 -97.22 -12.02
C ALA A 252 -46.51 -96.73 -10.70
N GLU A 253 -46.98 -97.25 -9.57
CA GLU A 253 -46.46 -96.92 -8.24
C GLU A 253 -45.04 -97.46 -8.02
N LYS A 254 -44.77 -98.71 -8.40
CA LYS A 254 -43.42 -99.29 -8.34
C LYS A 254 -42.44 -98.53 -9.23
N LEU A 255 -42.84 -98.20 -10.46
CA LEU A 255 -41.97 -97.48 -11.40
C LEU A 255 -41.72 -96.04 -10.97
N ALA A 256 -42.71 -95.36 -10.41
CA ALA A 256 -42.53 -94.04 -9.83
C ALA A 256 -41.58 -94.08 -8.62
N GLU A 257 -41.64 -95.14 -7.81
CA GLU A 257 -40.72 -95.33 -6.69
C GLU A 257 -39.28 -95.58 -7.14
N THR A 258 -39.07 -96.43 -8.16
CA THR A 258 -37.75 -96.64 -8.76
C THR A 258 -37.19 -95.35 -9.39
N ALA A 259 -38.03 -94.61 -10.12
CA ALA A 259 -37.62 -93.36 -10.77
C ALA A 259 -37.19 -92.26 -9.79
N VAL A 260 -37.81 -92.19 -8.61
CA VAL A 260 -37.48 -91.19 -7.57
C VAL A 260 -36.35 -91.65 -6.64
N SER A 261 -36.16 -92.96 -6.46
CA SER A 261 -35.13 -93.53 -5.57
C SER A 261 -33.77 -93.77 -6.23
N GLY A 262 -33.69 -93.73 -7.57
CA GLY A 262 -32.42 -93.66 -8.31
C GLY A 262 -31.49 -94.85 -8.08
N ARG A 263 -32.03 -96.09 -8.12
CA ARG A 263 -31.26 -97.34 -8.16
C ARG A 263 -31.77 -98.27 -9.23
#